data_AF-A0A226F1C6-F1
#
_entry.id   AF-A0A226F1C6-F1
#
_cell.length_a   1.000
_cell.length_b   1.000
_cell.length_c   1.000
_cell.angle_alpha   90.00
_cell.angle_beta   90.00
_cell.angle_gamma   90.00
#
_symmetry.space_group_name_H-M   'P 1'
#
loop_
_entity.id
_entity.type
_entity.pdbx_description
1 polymer ?
#
loop_
_entity_poly.entity_id
_entity_poly.type
_entity_poly.pdbx_seq_one_letter_code
_entity_poly.pdbx_strand_id
1 'polypeptide(L)'
;MLLLTTLLFIITMATGTPQLTAPKCQPITIPMCRNIGYNFTQMPNPFNHDSQEEAGLEVHQYWPLVEIRCSPDLKFFICSLYVPICMEDYKGSVPACKSVCERAREGCEPVMLVSMELIF
;
A
#
# COMPACT_ATOMS: atom_id res chain seq x y z
N MET A 1 1.02 52.18 -6.27
CA MET A 1 1.36 51.39 -5.06
C MET A 1 0.24 50.45 -4.63
N LEU A 2 -1.00 50.94 -4.39
CA LEU A 2 -2.10 50.07 -3.95
C LEU A 2 -2.45 48.92 -4.93
N LEU A 3 -2.38 49.17 -6.25
CA LEU A 3 -2.64 48.16 -7.28
C LEU A 3 -1.56 47.07 -7.35
N LEU A 4 -0.29 47.42 -7.10
CA LEU A 4 0.78 46.42 -7.04
C LEU A 4 0.64 45.56 -5.79
N THR A 5 0.28 46.16 -4.65
CA THR A 5 0.10 45.43 -3.39
C THR A 5 -1.10 44.50 -3.44
N THR A 6 -2.21 44.89 -4.08
CA THR A 6 -3.36 43.99 -4.28
C THR A 6 -3.01 42.85 -5.22
N LEU A 7 -2.29 43.12 -6.31
CA LEU A 7 -1.88 42.09 -7.26
C LEU A 7 -0.95 41.04 -6.63
N LEU A 8 0.04 41.47 -5.82
CA LEU A 8 0.89 40.55 -5.07
C LEU A 8 0.09 39.68 -4.10
N PHE A 9 -0.90 40.25 -3.42
CA PHE A 9 -1.75 39.51 -2.47
C PHE A 9 -2.62 38.44 -3.17
N ILE A 10 -3.13 38.74 -4.37
CA ILE A 10 -3.86 37.78 -5.20
C ILE A 10 -2.93 36.66 -5.68
N ILE A 11 -1.69 36.97 -6.08
CA ILE A 11 -0.69 35.97 -6.49
C ILE A 11 -0.34 35.05 -5.31
N THR A 12 -0.21 35.56 -4.08
CA THR A 12 0.04 34.72 -2.89
C THR A 12 -1.14 33.82 -2.52
N MET A 13 -2.38 34.24 -2.77
CA MET A 13 -3.57 33.42 -2.50
C MET A 13 -3.84 32.40 -3.62
N ALA A 14 -3.48 32.73 -4.86
CA ALA A 14 -3.56 31.82 -6.01
C ALA A 14 -2.46 30.74 -6.01
N THR A 15 -1.36 30.99 -5.30
CA THR A 15 -0.28 30.02 -5.07
C THR A 15 -0.55 29.21 -3.79
N GLY A 16 -1.78 28.72 -3.64
CA GLY A 16 -2.07 27.63 -2.71
C GLY A 16 -1.29 26.40 -3.17
N THR A 17 -0.09 26.21 -2.64
CA THR A 17 0.62 24.93 -2.75
C THR A 17 -0.35 23.87 -2.23
N PRO A 18 -0.64 22.79 -2.97
CA PRO A 18 -1.38 21.68 -2.40
C PRO A 18 -0.62 21.28 -1.13
N GLN A 19 -1.22 21.51 0.03
CA GLN A 19 -0.68 21.01 1.28
C GLN A 19 -0.74 19.49 1.12
N LEU A 20 0.39 18.87 0.75
CA LEU A 20 0.52 17.43 0.70
C LEU A 20 0.46 16.97 2.16
N THR A 21 -0.75 16.88 2.70
CA THR A 21 -0.99 16.30 4.03
C THR A 21 -0.35 14.94 4.00
N ALA A 22 0.64 14.73 4.88
CA ALA A 22 1.29 13.44 4.99
C ALA A 22 0.19 12.37 5.12
N PRO A 23 0.30 11.24 4.37
CA PRO A 23 -0.66 10.17 4.48
C PRO A 23 -0.79 9.77 5.95
N LYS A 24 -1.98 9.89 6.51
CA LYS A 24 -2.23 9.49 7.89
C LYS A 24 -2.22 7.97 7.94
N CYS A 25 -1.33 7.41 8.75
CA CYS A 25 -1.36 5.99 9.04
C CYS A 25 -2.74 5.62 9.62
N GLN A 26 -3.31 4.54 9.12
CA GLN A 26 -4.60 4.00 9.54
C GLN A 26 -4.45 2.53 9.95
N PRO A 27 -5.22 2.04 10.94
CA PRO A 27 -5.17 0.64 11.35
C PRO A 27 -5.54 -0.30 10.21
N ILE A 28 -4.88 -1.45 10.12
CA ILE A 28 -5.25 -2.48 9.13
C ILE A 28 -6.59 -3.12 9.50
N THR A 29 -7.56 -3.03 8.60
CA THR A 29 -8.92 -3.56 8.80
C THR A 29 -9.16 -4.86 8.02
N ILE A 30 -8.43 -5.08 6.93
CA ILE A 30 -8.53 -6.28 6.08
C ILE A 30 -8.25 -7.54 6.91
N PRO A 31 -9.23 -8.45 7.09
CA PRO A 31 -9.09 -9.59 7.99
C PRO A 31 -7.88 -10.48 7.69
N MET A 32 -7.62 -10.77 6.41
CA MET A 32 -6.46 -11.58 6.01
C MET A 32 -5.13 -10.93 6.38
N CYS A 33 -5.03 -9.61 6.34
CA CYS A 33 -3.77 -8.90 6.55
C CYS A 33 -3.53 -8.45 8.00
N ARG A 34 -4.29 -8.99 8.96
CA ARG A 34 -3.99 -8.80 10.39
C ARG A 34 -2.91 -9.78 10.84
N ASN A 35 -2.16 -9.37 11.87
CA ASN A 35 -1.12 -10.19 12.53
C ASN A 35 -0.02 -10.64 11.56
N ILE A 36 0.41 -9.75 10.66
CA ILE A 36 1.49 -9.99 9.68
C ILE A 36 2.83 -9.36 10.09
N GLY A 37 2.91 -8.77 11.29
CA GLY A 37 4.13 -8.13 11.82
C GLY A 37 4.07 -6.61 11.93
N TYR A 38 3.01 -5.98 11.40
CA TYR A 38 2.72 -4.55 11.58
C TYR A 38 1.19 -4.32 11.59
N ASN A 39 0.77 -3.16 12.09
CA ASN A 39 -0.65 -2.87 12.38
C ASN A 39 -1.21 -1.66 11.64
N PHE A 40 -0.36 -0.87 10.98
CA PHE A 40 -0.75 0.38 10.34
C PHE A 40 -0.33 0.42 8.89
N THR A 41 -1.23 0.95 8.05
CA THR A 41 -1.04 1.13 6.61
C THR A 41 -1.36 2.56 6.22
N GLN A 42 -1.02 2.94 5.00
CA GLN A 42 -1.49 4.16 4.35
C GLN A 42 -2.10 3.82 2.99
N MET A 43 -2.97 4.71 2.50
CA MET A 43 -3.53 4.65 1.15
C MET A 43 -3.17 5.96 0.41
N PRO A 44 -3.08 5.97 -0.93
CA PRO A 44 -3.27 4.81 -1.80
C PRO A 44 -2.10 3.82 -1.71
N ASN A 45 -2.37 2.56 -2.06
CA ASN A 45 -1.33 1.54 -2.20
C ASN A 45 -0.70 1.60 -3.62
N PRO A 46 0.34 0.80 -3.94
CA PRO A 46 0.98 0.78 -5.26
C PRO A 46 0.05 0.40 -6.43
N PHE A 47 -1.12 -0.18 -6.15
CA PHE A 47 -2.14 -0.53 -7.14
C PHE A 47 -3.19 0.57 -7.32
N ASN A 48 -3.00 1.74 -6.69
CA ASN A 48 -3.93 2.87 -6.69
C ASN A 48 -5.30 2.57 -6.07
N HIS A 49 -5.38 1.60 -5.17
CA HIS A 49 -6.57 1.47 -4.34
C HIS A 49 -6.59 2.63 -3.36
N ASP A 50 -7.70 3.37 -3.30
CA ASP A 50 -7.85 4.53 -2.43
C ASP A 50 -8.31 4.15 -1.02
N SER A 51 -8.82 2.92 -0.86
CA SER A 51 -9.33 2.40 0.40
C SER A 51 -8.88 0.97 0.69
N GLN A 52 -8.86 0.61 1.98
CA GLN A 52 -8.65 -0.78 2.40
C GLN A 52 -9.80 -1.71 1.99
N GLU A 53 -11.00 -1.17 1.73
CA GLU A 53 -12.13 -1.95 1.23
C GLU A 53 -11.85 -2.44 -0.19
N GLU A 54 -11.45 -1.53 -1.08
CA GLU A 54 -11.05 -1.84 -2.45
C GLU A 54 -9.86 -2.80 -2.49
N ALA A 55 -8.79 -2.49 -1.75
CA ALA A 55 -7.64 -3.39 -1.64
C ALA A 55 -8.02 -4.75 -1.04
N GLY A 56 -8.98 -4.77 -0.11
CA GLY A 56 -9.55 -5.96 0.50
C GLY A 56 -10.25 -6.88 -0.48
N LEU A 57 -11.00 -6.33 -1.44
CA LEU A 57 -11.70 -7.08 -2.47
C LEU A 57 -10.73 -7.81 -3.41
N GLU A 58 -9.63 -7.16 -3.79
CA GLU A 58 -8.64 -7.78 -4.69
C GLU A 58 -7.71 -8.74 -3.95
N VAL A 59 -7.15 -8.34 -2.79
CA VAL A 59 -6.21 -9.19 -2.05
C VAL A 59 -6.86 -10.51 -1.62
N HIS A 60 -8.17 -10.52 -1.35
CA HIS A 60 -8.88 -11.73 -0.94
C HIS A 60 -8.88 -12.84 -2.00
N GLN A 61 -8.62 -12.52 -3.27
CA GLN A 61 -8.46 -13.52 -4.34
C GLN A 61 -7.30 -14.48 -4.07
N TYR A 62 -6.30 -14.07 -3.27
CA TYR A 62 -5.16 -14.89 -2.89
C TYR A 62 -5.39 -15.73 -1.62
N TRP A 63 -6.55 -15.63 -0.98
CA TRP A 63 -6.88 -16.39 0.24
C TRP A 63 -6.67 -17.91 0.08
N PRO A 64 -7.08 -18.57 -1.03
CA PRO A 64 -6.83 -19.99 -1.21
C PRO A 64 -5.35 -20.37 -1.14
N LEU A 65 -4.44 -19.55 -1.68
CA LEU A 65 -3.00 -19.81 -1.67
C LEU A 65 -2.41 -19.63 -0.27
N VAL A 66 -2.91 -18.62 0.47
CA VAL A 66 -2.55 -18.42 1.88
C VAL A 66 -2.96 -19.62 2.73
N GLU A 67 -4.12 -20.21 2.49
CA GLU A 67 -4.61 -21.40 3.20
C GLU A 67 -3.88 -22.70 2.78
N ILE A 68 -3.48 -22.82 1.52
CA ILE A 68 -2.65 -23.94 1.03
C ILE A 68 -1.25 -23.92 1.69
N ARG A 69 -0.78 -22.73 2.09
CA ARG A 69 0.53 -22.53 2.74
C ARG A 69 1.70 -23.04 1.90
N CYS A 70 1.64 -22.79 0.59
CA CYS A 70 2.72 -23.11 -0.34
C CYS A 70 4.05 -22.41 0.01
N SER A 71 4.00 -21.25 0.68
CA SER A 71 5.17 -20.57 1.25
C SER A 71 4.81 -19.88 2.57
N PRO A 72 5.67 -19.94 3.61
CA PRO A 72 5.44 -19.21 4.86
C PRO A 72 5.51 -17.68 4.68
N ASP A 73 6.18 -17.21 3.62
CA ASP A 73 6.35 -15.79 3.33
C ASP A 73 5.18 -15.18 2.55
N LEU A 74 4.29 -16.00 1.95
CA LEU A 74 3.26 -15.52 1.01
C LEU A 74 2.31 -14.50 1.63
N LYS A 75 1.75 -14.82 2.81
CA LYS A 75 0.76 -13.96 3.48
C LYS A 75 1.34 -12.58 3.78
N PHE A 76 2.56 -12.56 4.30
CA PHE A 76 3.28 -11.31 4.57
C PHE A 76 3.57 -10.56 3.26
N PHE A 77 4.10 -11.25 2.25
CA PHE A 77 4.48 -10.65 0.98
C PHE A 77 3.29 -9.96 0.30
N ILE A 78 2.18 -10.68 0.08
CA ILE A 78 1.00 -10.11 -0.59
C ILE A 78 0.44 -8.95 0.23
N CYS A 79 0.27 -9.09 1.54
CA CYS A 79 -0.24 -8.00 2.35
C CYS A 79 0.67 -6.77 2.37
N SER A 80 2.00 -6.93 2.26
CA SER A 80 2.94 -5.82 2.16
C SER A 80 2.77 -4.97 0.89
N LEU A 81 2.15 -5.54 -0.16
CA LEU A 81 1.81 -4.82 -1.39
C LEU A 81 0.45 -4.11 -1.26
N TYR A 82 -0.57 -4.80 -0.73
CA TYR A 82 -1.94 -4.26 -0.70
C TYR A 82 -2.20 -3.30 0.47
N VAL A 83 -1.56 -3.51 1.62
CA VAL A 83 -1.63 -2.66 2.81
C VAL A 83 -0.21 -2.34 3.29
N PRO A 84 0.54 -1.50 2.55
CA PRO A 84 1.96 -1.28 2.82
C PRO A 84 2.22 -0.70 4.23
N ILE A 85 3.39 -1.01 4.78
CA ILE A 85 3.81 -0.51 6.09
C ILE A 85 3.79 1.02 6.10
N CYS A 86 3.14 1.61 7.11
CA CYS A 86 3.14 3.04 7.38
C CYS A 86 3.90 3.35 8.68
N MET A 87 4.81 4.32 8.65
CA MET A 87 5.53 4.84 9.82
C MET A 87 5.37 6.35 9.85
N GLU A 88 5.02 6.93 11.01
CA GLU A 88 4.72 8.36 11.14
C GLU A 88 5.87 9.28 10.68
N ASP A 89 7.11 8.84 10.89
CA ASP A 89 8.33 9.59 10.56
C ASP A 89 8.87 9.32 9.15
N TYR A 90 8.23 8.44 8.38
CA TYR A 90 8.68 8.06 7.04
C TYR A 90 7.63 8.40 5.98
N LYS A 91 7.98 9.32 5.08
CA LYS A 91 7.12 9.70 3.96
C LYS A 91 7.29 8.68 2.83
N GLY A 92 6.50 7.61 2.86
CA GLY A 92 6.45 6.59 1.81
C GLY A 92 6.04 5.22 2.33
N SER A 93 5.89 4.27 1.42
CA SER A 93 5.75 2.85 1.76
C SER A 93 7.11 2.17 1.87
N VAL A 94 7.23 1.20 2.77
CA VAL A 94 8.40 0.32 2.83
C VAL A 94 8.08 -0.95 2.04
N PRO A 95 8.73 -1.19 0.88
CA PRO A 95 8.49 -2.41 0.11
C PRO A 95 9.11 -3.62 0.81
N ALA A 96 8.54 -4.80 0.56
CA ALA A 96 9.20 -6.04 0.97
C ALA A 96 10.54 -6.22 0.25
N CYS A 97 11.53 -6.78 0.95
CA CYS A 97 12.81 -7.13 0.36
C CYS A 97 12.62 -8.13 -0.78
N LYS A 98 13.42 -8.02 -1.85
CA LYS A 98 13.42 -8.96 -2.99
C LYS A 98 13.46 -10.43 -2.53
N SER A 99 14.27 -10.76 -1.53
CA SER A 99 14.37 -12.14 -1.02
C SER A 99 13.04 -12.70 -0.48
N VAL A 100 12.15 -11.87 0.04
CA VAL A 100 10.82 -12.30 0.52
C VAL A 100 9.92 -12.65 -0.66
N CYS A 101 9.93 -11.79 -1.69
CA CYS A 101 9.26 -12.03 -2.96
C CYS A 101 9.70 -13.37 -3.56
N GLU A 102 11.02 -13.59 -3.71
CA GLU A 102 11.56 -14.83 -4.27
C GLU A 102 11.09 -16.09 -3.51
N ARG A 103 11.15 -16.09 -2.17
CA ARG A 103 10.68 -17.23 -1.35
C ARG A 103 9.17 -17.45 -1.42
N ALA A 104 8.37 -16.38 -1.55
CA ALA A 104 6.94 -16.49 -1.78
C ALA A 104 6.65 -17.10 -3.15
N ARG A 105 7.35 -16.63 -4.19
CA ARG A 105 7.24 -17.12 -5.56
C ARG A 105 7.63 -18.59 -5.67
N GLU A 106 8.82 -18.96 -5.23
CA GLU A 106 9.37 -20.31 -5.37
C GLU A 106 8.44 -21.38 -4.77
N GLY A 107 7.80 -21.09 -3.64
CA GLY A 107 6.86 -22.02 -3.01
C GLY A 107 5.51 -22.09 -3.71
N CYS A 108 5.01 -20.97 -4.20
CA CYS A 108 3.62 -20.85 -4.66
C CYS A 108 3.43 -20.90 -6.18
N GLU A 109 4.43 -20.50 -6.97
CA GLU A 109 4.42 -20.52 -8.43
C GLU A 109 3.98 -21.88 -9.01
N PRO A 110 4.42 -23.05 -8.50
CA PRO A 110 3.96 -24.35 -9.01
C PRO A 110 2.46 -24.63 -8.78
N VAL A 111 1.85 -23.93 -7.82
CA VAL A 111 0.44 -24.08 -7.43
C VAL A 111 -0.45 -23.04 -8.15
N MET A 112 0.14 -21.94 -8.62
CA MET A 112 -0.57 -20.90 -9.36
C MET A 112 -0.95 -21.37 -10.76
N LEU A 113 -2.22 -21.68 -10.97
CA LEU A 113 -2.76 -21.86 -12.33
C LEU A 113 -3.47 -20.60 -12.86
N VAL A 114 -3.60 -19.55 -12.05
CA VAL A 114 -4.22 -18.26 -12.40
C VAL A 114 -3.55 -17.17 -11.56
N SER A 115 -3.22 -16.02 -12.16
CA SER A 115 -3.02 -14.67 -11.54
C SER A 115 -1.73 -14.23 -10.83
N MET A 116 -0.59 -14.93 -10.90
CA MET A 116 0.67 -14.39 -10.31
C MET A 116 1.49 -13.46 -11.22
N GLU A 117 1.12 -13.29 -12.49
CA GLU A 117 1.85 -12.39 -13.42
C GLU A 117 1.68 -10.89 -13.13
N LEU A 118 0.68 -10.49 -12.33
CA LEU A 118 0.45 -9.08 -11.98
C LEU A 118 1.11 -8.68 -10.65
N ILE A 119 1.58 -9.65 -9.86
CA ILE A 119 2.15 -9.45 -8.52
C ILE A 119 3.68 -9.64 -8.49
N PHE A 120 4.24 -10.41 -9.42
CA PHE A 120 5.68 -10.70 -9.54
C PHE A 120 6.26 -10.13 -10.84
#